data_AF-A0A960S3D9-F1
#
_entry.id   AF-A0A960S3D9-F1
#
_cell.length_a   1.000
_cell.length_b   1.000
_cell.length_c   1.000
_cell.angle_alpha   90.00
_cell.angle_beta   90.00
_cell.angle_gamma   90.00
#
_symmetry.space_group_name_H-M   'P 1'
#
loop_
_entity.id
_entity.type
_entity.pdbx_description
1 polymer ?
#
loop_
_entity_poly.entity_id
_entity_poly.type
_entity_poly.pdbx_seq_one_letter_code
_entity_poly.pdbx_strand_id
1 'polypeptide(L)'
;MFKEKIGLKKENNNLKEQTQIVLDGKHLTTSNVFKAASDFDVKVVVTQETERSIVASRKTLNDFVKDGRIIYGVNTGVGGFVDWLVPNSYSEALQKNLISAVATNVGEYLDDSISRAAMIIRLNSLARGTSAISIENFNKLLEIYNAGIIPCIPSKGSLGASGDLGPLACIALVAIGEWKAKYKGEIISGKAALKKAGIEPMQLSFKEGLSLVNGTSVMTGLAAILIEQA
;
A
#
# COMPACT_ATOMS: atom_id res chain seq x y z
N MET A 1 -37.97 50.47 26.50
CA MET A 1 -38.51 49.12 26.75
C MET A 1 -38.09 48.26 25.58
N PHE A 2 -37.39 47.13 25.83
CA PHE A 2 -36.86 46.13 24.87
C PHE A 2 -35.66 46.59 24.01
N LYS A 3 -34.40 46.21 24.31
CA LYS A 3 -33.73 44.89 24.12
C LYS A 3 -33.89 44.42 22.67
N GLU A 4 -32.84 44.12 21.89
CA GLU A 4 -31.79 43.16 22.24
C GLU A 4 -30.57 43.24 21.27
N LYS A 5 -29.40 42.89 21.82
CA LYS A 5 -28.09 42.86 21.18
C LYS A 5 -28.01 41.75 20.11
N ILE A 6 -27.61 42.09 18.88
CA ILE A 6 -27.06 41.11 17.95
C ILE A 6 -25.53 41.20 18.06
N GLY A 7 -24.98 40.39 18.95
CA GLY A 7 -23.54 40.15 19.02
C GLY A 7 -23.12 39.30 17.82
N LEU A 8 -22.41 39.91 16.87
CA LEU A 8 -21.61 39.20 15.89
C LEU A 8 -20.51 38.43 16.62
N LYS A 9 -20.79 37.18 16.99
CA LYS A 9 -19.74 36.21 17.31
C LYS A 9 -19.02 35.92 16.00
N LYS A 10 -17.76 36.35 15.91
CA LYS A 10 -16.80 35.79 14.95
C LYS A 10 -16.66 34.30 15.27
N GLU A 11 -17.32 33.46 14.48
CA GLU A 11 -16.97 32.03 14.44
C GLU A 11 -15.58 31.93 13.83
N ASN A 12 -14.60 31.61 14.68
CA ASN A 12 -13.27 31.19 14.26
C ASN A 12 -13.40 29.84 13.53
N ASN A 13 -13.68 29.89 12.23
CA ASN A 13 -13.49 28.74 11.34
C ASN A 13 -11.99 28.54 11.10
N ASN A 14 -11.29 28.03 12.12
CA ASN A 14 -9.99 27.40 11.96
C ASN A 14 -10.21 25.93 11.50
N LEU A 15 -10.79 25.77 10.31
CA LEU A 15 -10.67 24.53 9.57
C LEU A 15 -9.22 24.51 9.07
N LYS A 16 -8.34 23.76 9.75
CA LYS A 16 -7.04 23.43 9.18
C LYS A 16 -7.32 22.85 7.78
N GLU A 17 -6.88 23.53 6.72
CA GLU A 17 -6.85 22.93 5.39
C GLU A 17 -6.08 21.61 5.52
N GLN A 18 -6.78 20.48 5.33
CA GLN A 18 -6.14 19.18 5.30
C GLN A 18 -5.14 19.20 4.15
N THR A 19 -3.84 19.10 4.49
CA THR A 19 -2.82 18.96 3.45
C THR A 19 -3.06 17.62 2.74
N GLN A 20 -3.25 17.67 1.43
CA GLN A 20 -3.34 16.49 0.59
C GLN A 20 -2.06 16.29 -0.22
N ILE A 21 -1.63 15.04 -0.38
CA ILE A 21 -0.59 14.63 -1.33
C ILE A 21 -1.25 13.77 -2.41
N VAL A 22 -1.11 14.19 -3.65
CA VAL A 22 -1.64 13.49 -4.82
C VAL A 22 -0.57 12.53 -5.34
N LEU A 23 -0.92 11.24 -5.46
CA LEU A 23 -0.07 10.25 -6.11
C LEU A 23 -0.48 10.10 -7.57
N ASP A 24 0.49 10.26 -8.46
CA ASP A 24 0.36 10.06 -9.90
C ASP A 24 1.40 9.07 -10.47
N GLY A 25 2.23 8.52 -9.59
CA GLY A 25 3.31 7.61 -9.94
C GLY A 25 4.58 8.25 -10.50
N LYS A 26 4.65 9.58 -10.59
CA LYS A 26 5.74 10.30 -11.26
C LYS A 26 6.36 11.41 -10.42
N HIS A 27 5.57 12.17 -9.67
CA HIS A 27 6.03 13.43 -9.08
C HIS A 27 6.08 13.44 -7.55
N LEU A 28 6.02 12.28 -6.90
CA LEU A 28 6.17 12.18 -5.45
C LEU A 28 7.59 12.54 -5.02
N THR A 29 7.74 13.61 -4.22
CA THR A 29 9.03 14.09 -3.71
C THR A 29 9.41 13.46 -2.37
N THR A 30 10.69 13.51 -1.99
CA THR A 30 11.18 13.07 -0.66
C THR A 30 10.48 13.82 0.47
N SER A 31 10.32 15.14 0.34
CA SER A 31 9.60 15.97 1.31
C SER A 31 8.13 15.55 1.48
N ASN A 32 7.44 15.19 0.39
CA ASN A 32 6.08 14.64 0.48
C ASN A 32 6.06 13.30 1.23
N VAL A 33 7.00 12.40 0.94
CA VAL A 33 7.11 11.11 1.64
C VAL A 33 7.35 11.34 3.13
N PHE A 34 8.31 12.17 3.49
CA PHE A 34 8.63 12.49 4.88
C PHE A 34 7.44 13.10 5.63
N LYS A 35 6.77 14.09 5.03
CA LYS A 35 5.60 14.75 5.60
C LYS A 35 4.46 13.76 5.84
N ALA A 36 4.07 12.98 4.84
CA ALA A 36 2.98 12.02 4.97
C ALA A 36 3.33 10.81 5.85
N ALA A 37 4.61 10.40 5.90
CA ALA A 37 5.07 9.35 6.79
C ALA A 37 4.96 9.77 8.27
N SER A 38 5.22 11.05 8.57
CA SER A 38 5.31 11.58 9.94
C SER A 38 4.00 12.19 10.46
N ASP A 39 3.13 12.70 9.58
CA ASP A 39 1.88 13.36 9.94
C ASP A 39 0.66 12.55 9.47
N PHE A 40 -0.18 12.13 10.43
CA PHE A 40 -1.38 11.32 10.18
C PHE A 40 -2.57 12.15 9.67
N ASP A 41 -2.52 13.47 9.79
CA ASP A 41 -3.55 14.39 9.27
C ASP A 41 -3.39 14.62 7.76
N VAL A 42 -2.22 14.33 7.20
CA VAL A 42 -1.95 14.43 5.77
C VAL A 42 -2.62 13.28 5.04
N LYS A 43 -3.53 13.60 4.13
CA LYS A 43 -4.25 12.61 3.32
C LYS A 43 -3.55 12.38 2.00
N VAL A 44 -3.49 11.11 1.61
CA VAL A 44 -2.97 10.70 0.31
C VAL A 44 -4.16 10.40 -0.60
N VAL A 45 -4.16 10.96 -1.81
CA VAL A 45 -5.23 10.83 -2.78
C VAL A 45 -4.66 10.53 -4.16
N VAL A 46 -5.52 10.11 -5.09
CA VAL A 46 -5.18 9.92 -6.51
C VAL A 46 -6.13 10.70 -7.39
N THR A 47 -5.72 10.98 -8.62
CA THR A 47 -6.60 11.60 -9.62
C THR A 47 -7.40 10.55 -10.38
N GLN A 48 -8.49 10.96 -11.03
CA GLN A 48 -9.23 10.08 -11.95
C GLN A 48 -8.35 9.56 -13.10
N GLU A 49 -7.34 10.31 -13.54
CA GLU A 49 -6.41 9.88 -14.58
C GLU A 49 -5.54 8.71 -14.10
N THR A 50 -5.08 8.78 -12.86
CA THR A 50 -4.37 7.69 -12.18
C THR A 50 -5.24 6.44 -12.08
N GLU A 51 -6.49 6.58 -11.64
CA GLU A 51 -7.44 5.46 -11.57
C GLU A 51 -7.66 4.82 -12.94
N ARG A 52 -7.89 5.63 -13.99
CA ARG A 52 -8.03 5.14 -15.37
C ARG A 52 -6.80 4.38 -15.83
N SER A 53 -5.60 4.84 -15.48
CA SER A 53 -4.35 4.17 -15.83
C SER A 53 -4.23 2.79 -15.15
N ILE A 54 -4.63 2.68 -13.88
CA ILE A 54 -4.67 1.40 -13.15
C ILE A 54 -5.68 0.44 -13.81
N VAL A 55 -6.89 0.91 -14.10
CA VAL A 55 -7.95 0.12 -14.75
C VAL A 55 -7.50 -0.38 -16.13
N ALA A 56 -6.88 0.47 -16.95
CA ALA A 56 -6.37 0.10 -18.27
C ALA A 56 -5.25 -0.96 -18.18
N SER A 57 -4.36 -0.83 -17.19
CA SER A 57 -3.32 -1.82 -16.89
C SER A 57 -3.91 -3.20 -16.59
N ARG A 58 -4.91 -3.21 -15.70
CA ARG A 58 -5.62 -4.44 -15.29
C ARG A 58 -6.34 -5.09 -16.47
N LYS A 59 -7.02 -4.29 -17.29
CA LYS A 59 -7.72 -4.77 -18.49
C LYS A 59 -6.75 -5.48 -19.45
N THR A 60 -5.60 -4.86 -19.72
CA THR A 60 -4.57 -5.46 -20.59
C THR A 60 -4.12 -6.83 -20.09
N LEU A 61 -3.88 -6.98 -18.78
CA LEU A 61 -3.52 -8.27 -18.19
C LEU A 61 -4.65 -9.29 -18.36
N ASN A 62 -5.90 -8.90 -18.08
CA ASN A 62 -7.05 -9.79 -18.23
C ASN A 62 -7.19 -10.30 -19.66
N ASP A 63 -6.98 -9.42 -20.66
CA ASP A 63 -7.00 -9.79 -22.07
C ASP A 63 -5.89 -10.80 -22.39
N PHE A 64 -4.65 -10.59 -21.90
CA PHE A 64 -3.55 -11.54 -22.09
C PHE A 64 -3.81 -12.91 -21.44
N VAL A 65 -4.42 -12.94 -20.26
CA VAL A 65 -4.80 -14.18 -19.57
C VAL A 65 -5.89 -14.91 -20.36
N LYS A 66 -6.88 -14.17 -20.89
CA LYS A 66 -7.94 -14.73 -21.73
C LYS A 66 -7.41 -15.30 -23.06
N ASP A 67 -6.41 -14.66 -23.63
CA ASP A 67 -5.69 -15.14 -24.83
C ASP A 67 -4.85 -16.41 -24.56
N GLY A 68 -4.77 -16.89 -23.32
CA GLY A 68 -3.99 -18.07 -22.95
C GLY A 68 -2.48 -17.85 -22.93
N ARG A 69 -2.02 -16.59 -22.85
CA ARG A 69 -0.57 -16.28 -22.82
C ARG A 69 0.05 -16.79 -21.52
N ILE A 70 1.29 -17.26 -21.61
CA ILE A 70 2.12 -17.61 -20.45
C ILE A 70 2.79 -16.34 -19.92
N ILE A 71 2.57 -16.02 -18.65
CA ILE A 71 2.96 -14.75 -18.03
C ILE A 71 3.54 -15.01 -16.63
N TYR A 72 4.76 -14.52 -16.41
CA TYR A 72 5.52 -14.66 -15.17
C TYR A 72 4.70 -14.26 -13.93
N GLY A 73 4.57 -15.17 -12.96
CA GLY A 73 3.91 -14.94 -11.67
C GLY A 73 2.39 -14.70 -11.76
N VAL A 74 1.80 -14.94 -12.93
CA VAL A 74 0.35 -14.89 -13.18
C VAL A 74 -0.17 -16.31 -13.32
N ASN A 75 0.39 -17.06 -14.27
CA ASN A 75 0.10 -18.48 -14.52
C ASN A 75 1.39 -19.31 -14.62
N THR A 76 2.48 -18.78 -14.06
CA THR A 76 3.72 -19.50 -13.80
C THR A 76 4.08 -19.40 -12.32
N GLY A 77 5.02 -20.23 -11.85
CA GLY A 77 5.75 -19.98 -10.62
C GLY A 77 6.65 -18.73 -10.73
N VAL A 78 7.34 -18.41 -9.63
CA VAL A 78 8.26 -17.27 -9.52
C VAL A 78 9.65 -17.72 -9.08
N GLY A 79 10.67 -16.91 -9.37
CA GLY A 79 12.07 -17.24 -9.04
C GLY A 79 12.51 -18.57 -9.65
N GLY A 80 13.07 -19.46 -8.83
CA GLY A 80 13.52 -20.80 -9.27
C GLY A 80 12.41 -21.75 -9.74
N PHE A 81 11.14 -21.37 -9.59
CA PHE A 81 9.98 -22.14 -10.06
C PHE A 81 9.33 -21.55 -11.32
N VAL A 82 10.01 -20.65 -12.04
CA VAL A 82 9.45 -19.96 -13.21
C VAL A 82 8.95 -20.90 -14.31
N ASP A 83 9.57 -22.07 -14.47
CA ASP A 83 9.22 -23.04 -15.52
C ASP A 83 7.95 -23.85 -15.22
N TRP A 84 7.36 -23.68 -14.04
CA TRP A 84 6.15 -24.40 -13.62
C TRP A 84 4.91 -23.61 -13.99
N LEU A 85 4.05 -24.17 -14.85
CA LEU A 85 2.74 -23.60 -15.18
C LEU A 85 1.73 -23.84 -14.06
N VAL A 86 0.92 -22.82 -13.77
CA VAL A 86 -0.13 -22.86 -12.76
C VAL A 86 -1.47 -22.53 -13.42
N PRO A 87 -2.49 -23.40 -13.33
CA PRO A 87 -3.81 -23.10 -13.88
C PRO A 87 -4.43 -21.86 -13.24
N ASN A 88 -5.11 -21.04 -14.03
CA ASN A 88 -5.74 -19.79 -13.56
C ASN A 88 -6.74 -20.01 -12.40
N SER A 89 -7.33 -21.20 -12.28
CA SER A 89 -8.21 -21.56 -11.15
C SER A 89 -7.50 -21.53 -9.79
N TYR A 90 -6.17 -21.60 -9.77
CA TYR A 90 -5.36 -21.50 -8.56
C TYR A 90 -4.79 -20.08 -8.34
N SER A 91 -5.23 -19.07 -9.09
CA SER A 91 -4.60 -17.75 -9.05
C SER A 91 -4.59 -17.11 -7.66
N GLU A 92 -5.71 -17.21 -6.93
CA GLU A 92 -5.81 -16.66 -5.57
C GLU A 92 -4.84 -17.36 -4.62
N ALA A 93 -4.85 -18.69 -4.62
CA ALA A 93 -3.95 -19.50 -3.80
C ALA A 93 -2.48 -19.22 -4.14
N LEU A 94 -2.14 -19.12 -5.43
CA LEU A 94 -0.79 -18.78 -5.89
C LEU A 94 -0.35 -17.42 -5.33
N GLN A 95 -1.17 -16.38 -5.45
CA GLN A 95 -0.79 -15.05 -4.99
C GLN A 95 -0.68 -14.96 -3.47
N LYS A 96 -1.58 -15.63 -2.73
CA LYS A 96 -1.50 -15.70 -1.27
C LYS A 96 -0.24 -16.42 -0.82
N ASN A 97 0.04 -17.59 -1.39
CA ASN A 97 1.23 -18.37 -1.08
C ASN A 97 2.51 -17.61 -1.41
N LEU A 98 2.53 -16.87 -2.52
CA LEU A 98 3.67 -16.03 -2.92
C LEU A 98 3.98 -14.99 -1.83
N ILE A 99 2.97 -14.28 -1.33
CA ILE A 99 3.16 -13.31 -0.25
C ILE A 99 3.67 -14.02 1.01
N SER A 100 3.03 -15.10 1.43
CA SER A 100 3.40 -15.82 2.66
C SER A 100 4.81 -16.40 2.59
N ALA A 101 5.22 -16.93 1.43
CA ALA A 101 6.52 -17.58 1.25
C ALA A 101 7.72 -16.63 1.41
N VAL A 102 7.52 -15.33 1.17
CA VAL A 102 8.59 -14.33 1.28
C VAL A 102 8.53 -13.52 2.57
N ALA A 103 7.49 -13.68 3.40
CA ALA A 103 7.33 -13.02 4.70
C ALA A 103 8.23 -13.63 5.79
N THR A 104 9.56 -13.56 5.60
CA THR A 104 10.57 -14.25 6.42
C THR A 104 11.39 -13.32 7.31
N ASN A 105 11.05 -12.03 7.35
CA ASN A 105 11.75 -11.03 8.13
C ASN A 105 11.70 -11.31 9.65
N VAL A 106 12.78 -10.94 10.35
CA VAL A 106 12.96 -11.11 11.80
C VAL A 106 13.52 -9.86 12.48
N GLY A 107 13.58 -9.89 13.81
CA GLY A 107 14.11 -8.82 14.64
C GLY A 107 13.06 -7.80 15.06
N GLU A 108 13.52 -6.69 15.64
CA GLU A 108 12.67 -5.57 16.04
C GLU A 108 11.92 -4.98 14.84
N TYR A 109 10.73 -4.43 15.09
CA TYR A 109 9.96 -3.77 14.05
C TYR A 109 10.66 -2.49 13.59
N LEU A 110 10.53 -2.18 12.29
CA LEU A 110 10.86 -0.88 11.73
C LEU A 110 10.01 0.21 12.39
N ASP A 111 10.57 1.42 12.47
CA ASP A 111 9.82 2.58 12.95
C ASP A 111 8.53 2.81 12.15
N ASP A 112 7.52 3.34 12.83
CA ASP A 112 6.21 3.62 12.26
C ASP A 112 6.31 4.51 10.99
N SER A 113 7.22 5.49 11.01
CA SER A 113 7.48 6.40 9.88
C SER A 113 8.06 5.67 8.67
N ILE A 114 9.00 4.74 8.88
CA ILE A 114 9.59 3.93 7.80
C ILE A 114 8.53 3.01 7.18
N SER A 115 7.71 2.37 8.02
CA SER A 115 6.62 1.51 7.56
C SER A 115 5.59 2.30 6.75
N ARG A 116 5.22 3.51 7.19
CA ARG A 116 4.34 4.42 6.43
C ARG A 116 4.98 4.90 5.13
N ALA A 117 6.26 5.30 5.15
CA ALA A 117 6.97 5.72 3.94
C ALA A 117 7.00 4.61 2.89
N ALA A 118 7.26 3.37 3.31
CA ALA A 118 7.19 2.21 2.43
C ALA A 118 5.82 2.04 1.76
N MET A 119 4.73 2.21 2.52
CA MET A 119 3.38 2.14 1.97
C MET A 119 3.10 3.22 0.92
N ILE A 120 3.51 4.48 1.16
CA ILE A 120 3.32 5.56 0.19
C ILE A 120 4.13 5.29 -1.08
N ILE A 121 5.39 4.89 -0.96
CA ILE A 121 6.22 4.57 -2.13
C ILE A 121 5.59 3.42 -2.92
N ARG A 122 5.06 2.39 -2.24
CA ARG A 122 4.35 1.29 -2.91
C ARG A 122 3.09 1.78 -3.61
N LEU A 123 2.25 2.58 -2.95
CA LEU A 123 1.06 3.18 -3.54
C LEU A 123 1.41 4.02 -4.77
N ASN A 124 2.45 4.84 -4.71
CA ASN A 124 2.89 5.65 -5.83
C ASN A 124 3.41 4.78 -6.99
N SER A 125 4.16 3.71 -6.69
CA SER A 125 4.59 2.74 -7.70
C SER A 125 3.40 2.07 -8.41
N LEU A 126 2.35 1.70 -7.66
CA LEU A 126 1.11 1.14 -8.20
C LEU A 126 0.32 2.17 -9.03
N ALA A 127 0.30 3.43 -8.59
CA ALA A 127 -0.36 4.56 -9.26
C ALA A 127 0.17 4.83 -10.68
N ARG A 128 1.39 4.35 -11.02
CA ARG A 128 1.92 4.41 -12.39
C ARG A 128 1.07 3.65 -13.42
N GLY A 129 0.18 2.74 -13.01
CA GLY A 129 -0.66 2.00 -13.94
C GLY A 129 0.09 0.95 -14.77
N THR A 130 1.16 0.37 -14.24
CA THR A 130 1.95 -0.69 -14.91
C THR A 130 2.03 -1.99 -14.11
N SER A 131 1.44 -2.00 -12.91
CA SER A 131 1.45 -3.16 -12.01
C SER A 131 0.24 -4.08 -12.19
N ALA A 132 -0.79 -3.66 -12.92
CA ALA A 132 -2.03 -4.41 -13.13
C ALA A 132 -2.66 -4.95 -11.83
N ILE A 133 -2.60 -4.16 -10.75
CA ILE A 133 -3.45 -4.34 -9.57
C ILE A 133 -4.90 -3.97 -9.93
N SER A 134 -5.89 -4.56 -9.27
CA SER A 134 -7.27 -4.08 -9.40
C SER A 134 -7.43 -2.69 -8.75
N ILE A 135 -8.40 -1.90 -9.23
CA ILE A 135 -8.68 -0.59 -8.64
C ILE A 135 -9.25 -0.75 -7.22
N GLU A 136 -10.01 -1.82 -6.98
CA GLU A 136 -10.58 -2.17 -5.69
C GLU A 136 -9.48 -2.43 -4.64
N ASN A 137 -8.48 -3.25 -4.97
CA ASN A 137 -7.38 -3.51 -4.04
C ASN A 137 -6.41 -2.32 -3.95
N PHE A 138 -6.23 -1.52 -5.01
CA PHE A 138 -5.50 -0.27 -4.89
C PHE A 138 -6.17 0.69 -3.88
N ASN A 139 -7.48 0.87 -3.99
CA ASN A 139 -8.26 1.74 -3.10
C ASN A 139 -8.24 1.22 -1.65
N LYS A 140 -8.35 -0.09 -1.43
CA LYS A 140 -8.17 -0.67 -0.09
C LYS A 140 -6.79 -0.36 0.49
N LEU A 141 -5.71 -0.43 -0.30
CA LEU A 141 -4.37 -0.10 0.21
C LEU A 141 -4.27 1.37 0.61
N LEU A 142 -4.89 2.24 -0.19
CA LEU A 142 -4.98 3.68 0.05
C LEU A 142 -5.80 3.99 1.31
N GLU A 143 -6.93 3.30 1.51
CA GLU A 143 -7.76 3.38 2.71
C GLU A 143 -7.00 2.93 3.96
N ILE A 144 -6.29 1.79 3.90
CA ILE A 144 -5.46 1.28 5.00
C ILE A 144 -4.43 2.32 5.42
N TYR A 145 -3.74 2.91 4.43
CA TYR A 145 -2.78 3.97 4.66
C TYR A 145 -3.43 5.20 5.32
N ASN A 146 -4.51 5.71 4.73
CA ASN A 146 -5.20 6.92 5.19
C ASN A 146 -5.92 6.75 6.53
N ALA A 147 -6.26 5.51 6.91
CA ALA A 147 -6.79 5.16 8.23
C ALA A 147 -5.69 5.17 9.31
N GLY A 148 -4.41 5.20 8.93
CA GLY A 148 -3.28 5.16 9.85
C GLY A 148 -3.00 3.76 10.41
N ILE A 149 -3.34 2.70 9.66
CA ILE A 149 -2.92 1.34 9.97
C ILE A 149 -1.46 1.17 9.56
N ILE A 150 -0.62 0.71 10.48
CA ILE A 150 0.83 0.60 10.27
C ILE A 150 1.22 -0.88 10.38
N PRO A 151 1.62 -1.53 9.27
CA PRO A 151 2.10 -2.91 9.33
C PRO A 151 3.33 -3.05 10.23
N CYS A 152 3.36 -4.07 11.09
CA CYS A 152 4.52 -4.35 11.94
C CYS A 152 5.58 -5.11 11.13
N ILE A 153 6.53 -4.38 10.52
CA ILE A 153 7.53 -4.96 9.61
C ILE A 153 8.83 -5.26 10.38
N PRO A 154 9.30 -6.51 10.51
CA PRO A 154 10.58 -6.78 11.16
C PRO A 154 11.77 -6.27 10.32
N SER A 155 12.76 -5.70 10.99
CA SER A 155 13.84 -4.90 10.39
C SER A 155 14.89 -5.67 9.60
N LYS A 156 15.03 -6.99 9.78
CA LYS A 156 16.06 -7.81 9.12
C LYS A 156 15.44 -8.84 8.18
N GLY A 157 15.99 -8.96 6.96
CA GLY A 157 15.60 -10.00 5.99
C GLY A 157 15.61 -9.57 4.53
N SER A 158 15.52 -8.26 4.22
CA SER A 158 15.65 -7.77 2.85
C SER A 158 17.12 -7.81 2.40
N LEU A 159 17.37 -8.29 1.18
CA LEU A 159 18.70 -8.28 0.54
C LEU A 159 18.94 -7.04 -0.32
N GLY A 160 17.92 -6.18 -0.51
CA GLY A 160 18.05 -4.94 -1.28
C GLY A 160 18.31 -5.11 -2.79
N ALA A 161 18.37 -6.34 -3.32
CA ALA A 161 18.82 -6.61 -4.69
C ALA A 161 17.70 -6.61 -5.75
N SER A 162 16.60 -7.33 -5.51
CA SER A 162 15.50 -7.52 -6.49
C SER A 162 14.12 -7.07 -5.99
N GLY A 163 14.10 -6.36 -4.86
CA GLY A 163 12.89 -5.86 -4.21
C GLY A 163 12.87 -6.15 -2.71
N ASP A 164 12.10 -5.35 -1.99
CA ASP A 164 11.84 -5.49 -0.56
C ASP A 164 10.74 -6.53 -0.30
N LEU A 165 10.89 -7.72 -0.89
CA LEU A 165 9.85 -8.77 -0.93
C LEU A 165 9.28 -9.08 0.44
N GLY A 166 10.13 -9.41 1.42
CA GLY A 166 9.68 -9.77 2.77
C GLY A 166 9.07 -8.61 3.56
N PRO A 167 9.70 -7.42 3.60
CA PRO A 167 9.07 -6.25 4.19
C PRO A 167 7.72 -5.88 3.54
N LEU A 168 7.63 -5.88 2.21
CA LEU A 168 6.40 -5.59 1.49
C LEU A 168 5.36 -6.69 1.67
N ALA A 169 5.77 -7.94 1.88
CA ALA A 169 4.85 -9.02 2.21
C ALA A 169 4.14 -8.79 3.55
N CYS A 170 4.82 -8.22 4.55
CA CYS A 170 4.17 -7.83 5.81
C CYS A 170 3.02 -6.83 5.56
N ILE A 171 3.23 -5.86 4.66
CA ILE A 171 2.19 -4.88 4.25
C ILE A 171 1.04 -5.60 3.52
N ALA A 172 1.37 -6.46 2.56
CA ALA A 172 0.38 -7.21 1.78
C ALA A 172 -0.44 -8.17 2.66
N LEU A 173 0.19 -8.83 3.64
CA LEU A 173 -0.50 -9.70 4.59
C LEU A 173 -1.49 -8.93 5.46
N VAL A 174 -1.12 -7.75 5.98
CA VAL A 174 -2.07 -6.87 6.69
C VAL A 174 -3.26 -6.52 5.81
N ALA A 175 -3.02 -6.23 4.53
CA ALA A 175 -4.05 -5.85 3.58
C ALA A 175 -5.06 -6.96 3.26
N ILE A 176 -4.68 -8.23 3.38
CA ILE A 176 -5.59 -9.39 3.28
C ILE A 176 -6.13 -9.84 4.65
N GLY A 177 -5.90 -9.07 5.71
CA GLY A 177 -6.39 -9.36 7.07
C GLY A 177 -5.51 -10.30 7.89
N GLU A 178 -4.30 -10.60 7.43
CA GLU A 178 -3.31 -11.39 8.16
C GLU A 178 -2.27 -10.49 8.84
N TRP A 179 -1.22 -11.11 9.40
CA TRP A 179 -0.11 -10.40 10.07
C TRP A 179 -0.52 -9.50 11.25
N LYS A 180 0.45 -8.76 11.80
CA LYS A 180 0.25 -7.78 12.87
C LYS A 180 0.35 -6.36 12.32
N ALA A 181 -0.47 -5.47 12.86
CA ALA A 181 -0.42 -4.05 12.57
C ALA A 181 -0.63 -3.24 13.84
N LYS A 182 -0.02 -2.06 13.89
CA LYS A 182 -0.32 -1.04 14.89
C LYS A 182 -1.48 -0.19 14.39
N TYR A 183 -2.49 0.00 15.24
CA TYR A 183 -3.64 0.86 14.96
C TYR A 183 -4.09 1.56 16.24
N LYS A 184 -4.18 2.90 16.20
CA LYS A 184 -4.52 3.73 17.37
C LYS A 184 -3.67 3.43 18.61
N GLY A 185 -2.37 3.20 18.40
CA GLY A 185 -1.39 2.95 19.47
C GLY A 185 -1.25 1.49 19.90
N GLU A 186 -2.13 0.59 19.47
CA GLU A 186 -2.10 -0.83 19.87
C GLU A 186 -1.60 -1.74 18.74
N ILE A 187 -0.77 -2.74 19.08
CA ILE A 187 -0.42 -3.82 18.16
C ILE A 187 -1.51 -4.90 18.23
N ILE A 188 -2.22 -5.09 17.12
CA ILE A 188 -3.31 -6.05 16.96
C ILE A 188 -3.14 -6.85 15.65
N SER A 189 -3.98 -7.86 15.40
CA SER A 189 -3.97 -8.55 14.11
C SER A 189 -4.44 -7.64 12.99
N GLY A 190 -3.97 -7.86 11.75
CA GLY A 190 -4.41 -7.13 10.56
C GLY A 190 -5.93 -7.17 10.42
N LYS A 191 -6.56 -8.34 10.56
CA LYS A 191 -8.03 -8.49 10.59
C LYS A 191 -8.71 -7.57 11.59
N ALA A 192 -8.19 -7.46 12.81
CA ALA A 192 -8.77 -6.60 13.84
C ALA A 192 -8.57 -5.11 13.50
N ALA A 193 -7.41 -4.72 12.96
CA ALA A 193 -7.16 -3.36 12.52
C ALA A 193 -8.09 -2.95 11.37
N LEU A 194 -8.21 -3.77 10.33
CA LEU A 194 -9.12 -3.55 9.21
C LEU A 194 -10.58 -3.41 9.68
N LYS A 195 -11.04 -4.34 10.52
CA LYS A 195 -12.39 -4.28 11.11
C LYS A 195 -12.63 -3.01 11.92
N LYS A 196 -11.68 -2.61 12.78
CA LYS A 196 -11.79 -1.38 13.59
C LYS A 196 -11.78 -0.11 12.72
N ALA A 197 -11.19 -0.17 11.53
CA ALA A 197 -11.15 0.93 10.56
C ALA A 197 -12.33 0.92 9.57
N GLY A 198 -13.18 -0.12 9.58
CA GLY A 198 -14.29 -0.26 8.63
C GLY A 198 -13.83 -0.61 7.20
N ILE A 199 -12.67 -1.25 7.06
CA ILE A 199 -12.07 -1.61 5.76
C ILE A 199 -12.22 -3.12 5.57
N GLU A 200 -12.71 -3.53 4.39
CA GLU A 200 -12.78 -4.93 4.02
C GLU A 200 -11.42 -5.46 3.53
N PRO A 201 -11.02 -6.69 3.89
CA PRO A 201 -9.79 -7.30 3.39
C PRO A 201 -9.73 -7.34 1.85
N MET A 202 -8.53 -7.25 1.30
CA MET A 202 -8.29 -7.47 -0.13
C MET A 202 -8.60 -8.91 -0.52
N GLN A 203 -9.16 -9.09 -1.71
CA GLN A 203 -9.34 -10.39 -2.34
C GLN A 203 -8.38 -10.45 -3.53
N LEU A 204 -7.45 -11.39 -3.51
CA LEU A 204 -6.38 -11.45 -4.49
C LEU A 204 -6.79 -12.27 -5.71
N SER A 205 -6.61 -11.71 -6.89
CA SER A 205 -6.61 -12.43 -8.16
C SER A 205 -5.20 -12.49 -8.74
N PHE A 206 -5.05 -13.10 -9.92
CA PHE A 206 -3.75 -13.27 -10.57
C PHE A 206 -2.93 -11.97 -10.61
N LYS A 207 -1.61 -12.11 -10.42
CA LYS A 207 -0.61 -11.04 -10.31
C LYS A 207 -0.71 -10.13 -9.08
N GLU A 208 -1.80 -10.10 -8.32
CA GLU A 208 -1.97 -9.06 -7.29
C GLU A 208 -1.02 -9.21 -6.12
N GLY A 209 -0.78 -10.43 -5.63
CA GLY A 209 0.22 -10.66 -4.58
C GLY A 209 1.61 -10.24 -5.03
N LEU A 210 2.03 -10.66 -6.22
CA LEU A 210 3.29 -10.22 -6.82
C LEU A 210 3.34 -8.70 -7.00
N SER A 211 2.23 -8.07 -7.38
CA SER A 211 2.14 -6.61 -7.52
C SER A 211 2.25 -5.89 -6.19
N LEU A 212 1.98 -6.51 -5.05
CA LEU A 212 2.12 -5.87 -3.75
C LEU A 212 3.56 -5.96 -3.23
N VAL A 213 4.25 -7.07 -3.52
CA VAL A 213 5.57 -7.35 -2.94
C VAL A 213 6.75 -7.00 -3.84
N ASN A 214 6.56 -6.87 -5.16
CA ASN A 214 7.66 -6.67 -6.10
C ASN A 214 7.98 -5.17 -6.29
N GLY A 215 8.91 -4.65 -5.50
CA GLY A 215 9.49 -3.31 -5.66
C GLY A 215 10.44 -2.93 -4.52
N THR A 216 11.09 -1.78 -4.63
CA THR A 216 12.10 -1.28 -3.68
C THR A 216 11.53 -0.31 -2.65
N SER A 217 10.27 -0.49 -2.26
CA SER A 217 9.52 0.55 -1.56
C SER A 217 10.04 0.86 -0.16
N VAL A 218 10.60 -0.12 0.56
CA VAL A 218 11.11 0.09 1.92
C VAL A 218 12.44 0.82 1.88
N MET A 219 13.39 0.36 1.05
CA MET A 219 14.68 1.04 0.93
C MET A 219 14.53 2.47 0.38
N THR A 220 13.62 2.68 -0.58
CA THR A 220 13.34 4.01 -1.13
C THR A 220 12.65 4.90 -0.08
N GLY A 221 11.70 4.37 0.69
CA GLY A 221 11.04 5.10 1.77
C GLY A 221 12.01 5.50 2.88
N LEU A 222 12.89 4.59 3.29
CA LEU A 222 13.97 4.85 4.25
C LEU A 222 14.94 5.92 3.73
N ALA A 223 15.40 5.80 2.48
CA ALA A 223 16.29 6.78 1.88
C ALA A 223 15.66 8.18 1.83
N ALA A 224 14.37 8.28 1.49
CA ALA A 224 13.64 9.55 1.49
C ALA A 224 13.58 10.19 2.88
N ILE A 225 13.35 9.39 3.93
CA ILE A 225 13.38 9.90 5.32
C ILE A 225 14.78 10.40 5.69
N LEU A 226 15.82 9.63 5.39
CA LEU A 226 17.20 9.97 5.77
C LEU A 226 17.68 11.24 5.08
N ILE A 227 17.31 11.47 3.80
CA ILE A 227 17.68 12.69 3.06
C ILE A 227 17.06 13.95 3.69
N GLU A 228 15.82 13.89 4.17
CA GLU A 228 15.15 15.04 4.78
C GLU A 228 15.59 15.31 6.23
N GLN A 229 16.26 14.34 6.86
CA GLN A 229 16.80 14.46 8.22
C GLN A 229 18.27 14.91 8.25
N ALA A 230 18.98 14.83 7.12
CA ALA A 230 20.39 15.20 6.98
C ALA A 230 20.59 16.71 6.84
#